data_AF-A2RL13-F1
#
_entry.id   AF-A2RL13-F1
#
_cell.length_a   1.000
_cell.length_b   1.000
_cell.length_c   1.000
_cell.angle_alpha   90.00
_cell.angle_beta   90.00
_cell.angle_gamma   90.00
#
_symmetry.space_group_name_H-M   'P 1'
#
loop_
_entity.id
_entity.type
_entity.pdbx_description
1 polymer ?
#
loop_
_entity_poly.entity_id
_entity_poly.type
_entity_poly.pdbx_seq_one_letter_code
_entity_poly.pdbx_strand_id
1 'polypeptide(L)'
;MAVSSEFYRDLSKVEKKIFKISLRKAKAYALLSLAVVPLTIEFIFLPDFIFYLVFFPTGALFGTYPTLLLLDQWRERKRKVELYFSYEERIYQSGQIRRYEKNEFNPDKSVKETDEI
;
A
#
# COMPACT_ATOMS: atom_id res chain seq x y z
N MET A 1 -20.99 3.64 30.87
CA MET A 1 -20.72 4.02 29.46
C MET A 1 -20.00 2.86 28.80
N ALA A 2 -20.72 2.06 28.00
CA ALA A 2 -20.11 1.01 27.22
C ALA A 2 -19.37 1.66 26.04
N VAL A 3 -18.05 1.56 26.02
CA VAL A 3 -17.24 1.90 24.85
C VAL A 3 -17.50 0.78 23.84
N SER A 4 -18.55 0.92 23.04
CA SER A 4 -18.77 0.09 21.86
C SER A 4 -17.63 0.38 20.90
N SER A 5 -16.66 -0.53 20.81
CA SER A 5 -15.65 -0.47 19.76
C SER A 5 -16.35 -0.73 18.44
N GLU A 6 -16.79 0.34 17.75
CA GLU A 6 -17.19 0.25 16.37
C GLU A 6 -15.95 -0.15 15.57
N PHE A 7 -15.91 -1.41 15.13
CA PHE A 7 -14.90 -1.89 14.20
C PHE A 7 -15.13 -1.16 12.87
N TYR A 8 -14.55 0.03 12.73
CA TYR A 8 -14.54 0.73 11.45
C TYR A 8 -13.83 -0.17 10.44
N ARG A 9 -14.57 -0.58 9.39
CA ARG A 9 -13.95 -1.24 8.24
C ARG A 9 -12.85 -0.33 7.75
N ASP A 10 -11.61 -0.82 7.80
CA ASP A 10 -10.44 -0.07 7.37
C ASP A 10 -10.44 0.06 5.84
N LEU A 11 -11.19 1.06 5.37
CA LEU A 11 -11.36 1.38 3.95
C LEU A 11 -10.05 1.84 3.29
N SER A 12 -9.00 2.14 4.07
CA SER A 12 -7.67 2.48 3.55
C SER A 12 -7.00 1.30 2.82
N LYS A 13 -7.40 0.08 3.16
CA LYS A 13 -6.93 -1.17 2.53
C LYS A 13 -7.67 -1.51 1.24
N VAL A 14 -8.82 -0.88 0.97
CA VAL A 14 -9.62 -1.17 -0.23
C VAL A 14 -9.13 -0.31 -1.39
N GLU A 15 -8.56 -0.95 -2.40
CA GLU A 15 -8.19 -0.26 -3.64
C GLU A 15 -9.43 0.30 -4.35
N LYS A 16 -9.44 1.61 -4.61
CA LYS A 16 -10.41 2.22 -5.51
C LYS A 16 -10.16 1.72 -6.93
N LYS A 17 -11.05 0.82 -7.38
CA LYS A 17 -11.08 0.30 -8.76
C LYS A 17 -12.10 1.09 -9.56
N ILE A 18 -11.69 1.59 -10.72
CA ILE A 18 -12.57 2.20 -11.71
C ILE A 18 -12.53 1.28 -12.93
N PHE A 19 -13.68 0.76 -13.37
CA PHE A 19 -13.77 -0.17 -14.52
C PHE A 19 -12.77 -1.36 -14.44
N LYS A 20 -12.65 -2.01 -13.28
CA LYS A 20 -11.72 -3.14 -13.00
C LYS A 20 -10.22 -2.79 -12.99
N ILE A 21 -9.83 -1.57 -13.33
CA ILE A 21 -8.44 -1.09 -13.24
C ILE A 21 -8.26 -0.38 -11.90
N SER A 22 -7.20 -0.72 -11.16
CA SER A 22 -6.87 0.04 -9.96
C SER A 22 -6.24 1.38 -10.37
N LEU A 23 -6.70 2.47 -9.74
CA LEU A 23 -6.14 3.80 -9.99
C LEU A 23 -4.63 3.85 -9.77
N ARG A 24 -4.11 3.01 -8.86
CA ARG A 24 -2.67 2.84 -8.62
C ARG A 24 -1.95 2.35 -9.87
N LYS A 25 -2.46 1.29 -10.52
CA LYS A 25 -1.86 0.73 -11.74
C LYS A 25 -1.91 1.74 -12.87
N ALA A 26 -3.03 2.43 -13.06
CA ALA A 26 -3.15 3.48 -14.08
C ALA A 26 -2.13 4.61 -13.86
N LYS A 27 -2.00 5.11 -12.62
CA LYS A 27 -1.00 6.11 -12.26
C LYS A 27 0.43 5.62 -12.51
N ALA A 28 0.71 4.36 -12.20
CA ALA A 28 2.04 3.79 -12.41
C ALA A 28 2.40 3.69 -13.90
N TYR A 29 1.46 3.26 -14.75
CA TYR A 29 1.68 3.23 -16.20
C TYR A 29 1.88 4.63 -16.78
N ALA A 30 1.10 5.62 -16.36
CA ALA A 30 1.26 7.01 -16.80
C ALA A 30 2.63 7.60 -16.40
N LEU A 31 3.13 7.25 -15.21
CA LEU A 31 4.45 7.68 -14.77
C LEU A 31 5.58 6.94 -15.50
N LEU A 32 5.40 5.66 -15.82
CA LEU A 32 6.35 4.92 -16.67
C LEU A 32 6.42 5.53 -18.07
N SER A 33 5.29 5.88 -18.69
CA SER A 33 5.32 6.52 -20.01
C SER A 33 6.02 7.87 -19.98
N LEU A 34 5.89 8.62 -18.88
CA LEU A 34 6.64 9.86 -18.68
C LEU A 34 8.15 9.60 -18.52
N ALA A 35 8.53 8.55 -17.79
CA ALA A 35 9.91 8.16 -17.57
C ALA A 35 10.65 7.71 -18.85
N VAL A 36 9.92 7.25 -19.87
CA VAL A 36 10.51 6.91 -21.17
C VAL A 36 11.10 8.15 -21.84
N VAL A 37 10.46 9.32 -21.74
CA VAL A 37 10.89 10.54 -22.42
C VAL A 37 12.36 10.93 -22.12
N PRO A 38 12.79 11.10 -20.86
CA PRO A 38 14.18 11.43 -20.57
C PRO A 38 15.15 10.32 -21.00
N LEU A 39 14.77 9.04 -20.87
CA LEU A 39 15.62 7.92 -21.29
C LEU A 39 15.85 7.92 -22.82
N THR A 40 14.82 8.25 -23.61
CA THR A 40 14.96 8.35 -25.07
C THR A 40 15.81 9.56 -25.46
N ILE A 41 15.67 10.68 -24.74
CA ILE A 41 16.53 11.86 -24.95
C ILE A 41 17.98 11.50 -24.65
N GLU A 42 18.23 10.80 -23.55
CA GLU A 42 19.60 10.39 -23.19
C GLU A 42 20.21 9.49 -24.26
N PHE A 43 19.44 8.55 -24.78
CA PHE A 43 19.89 7.64 -25.84
C PHE A 43 20.26 8.35 -27.15
N ILE A 44 19.57 9.43 -27.51
CA ILE A 44 19.81 10.16 -28.77
C ILE A 44 20.98 11.14 -28.66
N PHE A 45 21.13 11.80 -27.51
CA PHE A 45 22.02 12.96 -27.36
C PHE A 45 23.35 12.66 -26.66
N LEU A 46 23.47 11.56 -25.89
CA LEU A 46 24.71 11.26 -25.16
C LEU A 46 25.65 10.34 -25.96
N PRO A 47 26.97 10.60 -25.92
CA PRO A 47 27.97 9.68 -26.43
C PRO A 47 28.09 8.44 -25.51
N ASP A 48 28.45 7.28 -26.10
CA ASP A 48 28.38 5.95 -25.50
C ASP A 48 28.87 5.86 -24.05
N PHE A 49 30.05 6.42 -23.74
CA PHE A 49 30.62 6.34 -22.39
C PHE A 49 29.79 7.08 -21.35
N ILE A 50 29.31 8.28 -21.68
CA ILE A 50 28.52 9.11 -20.76
C ILE A 50 27.10 8.55 -20.67
N PHE A 51 26.58 8.00 -21.76
CA PHE A 51 25.29 7.32 -21.79
C PHE A 51 25.22 6.21 -20.75
N TYR A 52 26.18 5.28 -20.72
CA TYR A 52 26.16 4.21 -19.71
C TYR A 52 26.23 4.74 -18.28
N LEU A 53 26.97 5.83 -18.04
CA LEU A 53 27.10 6.39 -16.70
C LEU A 53 25.79 7.05 -16.23
N VAL A 54 25.06 7.71 -17.11
CA VAL A 54 23.85 8.50 -16.77
C VAL A 54 22.56 7.67 -16.88
N PHE A 55 22.47 6.76 -17.84
CA PHE A 55 21.26 5.98 -18.12
C PHE A 55 20.79 5.13 -16.94
N PHE A 56 21.72 4.43 -16.26
CA PHE A 56 21.37 3.61 -15.10
C PHE A 56 20.83 4.44 -13.92
N PRO A 57 21.50 5.54 -13.49
CA PRO A 57 20.94 6.45 -12.50
C PRO A 57 19.57 7.00 -12.89
N THR A 58 19.40 7.47 -14.14
CA THR A 58 18.14 8.03 -14.62
C THR A 58 17.03 6.98 -14.58
N GLY A 59 17.31 5.77 -15.09
CA GLY A 59 16.37 4.65 -15.05
C GLY A 59 15.98 4.26 -13.62
N ALA A 60 16.93 4.25 -12.69
CA ALA A 60 16.64 3.98 -11.28
C ALA A 60 15.78 5.10 -10.67
N LEU A 61 16.11 6.36 -10.91
CA LEU A 61 15.44 7.50 -10.29
C LEU A 61 13.99 7.64 -10.77
N PHE A 62 13.75 7.49 -12.08
CA PHE A 62 12.41 7.61 -12.65
C PHE A 62 11.63 6.28 -12.67
N GLY A 63 12.32 5.14 -12.67
CA GLY A 63 11.69 3.81 -12.75
C GLY A 63 11.32 3.21 -11.39
N THR A 64 12.03 3.52 -10.31
CA THR A 64 11.79 2.89 -8.99
C THR A 64 10.42 3.21 -8.41
N TYR A 65 9.99 4.47 -8.42
CA TYR A 65 8.68 4.85 -7.89
C TYR A 65 7.50 4.16 -8.59
N PRO A 66 7.37 4.19 -9.93
CA PRO A 66 6.24 3.55 -10.59
C PRO A 66 6.31 2.02 -10.54
N THR A 67 7.50 1.41 -10.55
CA THR A 67 7.63 -0.05 -10.37
C THR A 67 7.18 -0.49 -8.98
N LEU A 68 7.54 0.25 -7.93
CA LEU A 68 7.06 -0.01 -6.56
C LEU A 68 5.54 0.20 -6.42
N LEU A 69 4.93 1.10 -7.20
CA LEU A 69 3.49 1.25 -7.26
C LEU A 69 2.81 0.06 -7.97
N LEU A 70 3.40 -0.48 -9.03
CA LEU A 70 2.86 -1.67 -9.71
C LEU A 70 2.87 -2.91 -8.80
N LEU A 71 3.96 -3.09 -8.04
CA LEU A 71 4.15 -4.20 -7.11
C LEU A 71 3.38 -4.06 -5.78
N ASP A 72 2.67 -2.95 -5.57
CA ASP A 72 2.02 -2.57 -4.30
C ASP A 72 2.97 -2.45 -3.08
N GLN A 73 4.28 -2.49 -3.31
CA GLN A 73 5.29 -2.43 -2.26
C GLN A 73 5.54 -1.00 -1.76
N TRP A 74 5.08 0.02 -2.51
CA TRP A 74 5.28 1.42 -2.14
C TRP A 74 4.71 1.76 -0.75
N ARG A 75 3.53 1.22 -0.41
CA ARG A 75 2.89 1.48 0.90
C ARG A 75 3.73 0.94 2.05
N GLU A 76 4.23 -0.29 1.92
CA GLU A 76 5.08 -0.91 2.93
C GLU A 76 6.43 -0.20 3.06
N ARG A 77 7.06 0.15 1.94
CA ARG A 77 8.33 0.89 1.94
C ARG A 77 8.18 2.27 2.57
N LYS A 78 7.14 3.02 2.19
CA LYS A 78 6.82 4.30 2.81
C LYS A 78 6.62 4.14 4.32
N ARG A 79 5.84 3.14 4.75
CA ARG A 79 5.61 2.87 6.18
C ARG A 79 6.89 2.51 6.91
N LYS A 80 7.78 1.70 6.33
CA LYS A 80 9.08 1.37 6.95
C LYS A 80 9.96 2.59 7.14
N VAL A 81 10.00 3.47 6.14
CA VAL A 81 10.75 4.73 6.22
C VAL A 81 10.14 5.64 7.29
N GLU A 82 8.82 5.79 7.29
CA GLU A 82 8.10 6.59 8.28
C GLU A 82 8.34 6.08 9.70
N LEU A 83 8.28 4.77 9.93
CA LEU A 83 8.58 4.15 11.23
C LEU A 83 10.06 4.27 11.65
N TYR A 84 10.98 4.50 10.70
CA TYR A 84 12.38 4.70 11.02
C TYR A 84 12.63 6.11 11.58
N PHE A 85 11.90 7.12 11.07
CA PHE A 85 12.02 8.51 11.49
C PHE A 85 11.06 8.87 12.63
N SER A 86 9.88 8.28 12.64
CA SER A 86 8.85 8.48 13.65
C SER A 86 9.02 7.43 14.75
N TYR A 87 9.55 7.85 15.90
CA TYR A 87 9.43 7.09 17.14
C TYR A 87 7.95 7.13 17.57
N GLU A 88 7.14 6.21 17.05
CA GLU A 88 5.81 5.96 17.60
C GLU A 88 6.00 5.25 18.94
N GLU A 89 5.79 5.98 20.04
CA GLU A 89 5.61 5.36 21.36
C GLU A 89 4.42 4.41 21.26
N ARG A 90 4.71 3.11 21.21
CA ARG A 90 3.67 2.08 21.25
C ARG A 90 3.18 1.98 22.68
N ILE A 91 2.23 2.84 23.03
CA ILE A 91 1.45 2.70 24.24
C ILE A 91 0.52 1.50 24.01
N TYR A 92 1.01 0.30 24.33
CA TYR A 92 0.17 -0.86 24.45
C TYR A 92 -0.76 -0.59 25.64
N GLN A 93 -2.03 -0.28 25.36
CA GLN A 93 -3.06 -0.37 26.40
C GLN A 93 -3.16 -1.85 26.79
N SER A 94 -2.38 -2.25 27.80
CA SER A 94 -2.50 -3.51 28.51
C SER A 94 -3.74 -3.51 29.41
N GLY A 95 -4.81 -2.85 29.00
CA GLY A 95 -6.11 -3.01 29.61
C GLY A 95 -6.52 -4.46 29.38
N GLN A 96 -6.89 -5.16 30.46
CA GLN A 96 -7.44 -6.51 30.38
C GLN A 96 -8.46 -6.55 29.25
N ILE A 97 -8.17 -7.32 28.19
CA ILE A 97 -9.14 -7.59 27.14
C ILE A 97 -10.33 -8.23 27.87
N ARG A 98 -11.45 -7.49 27.94
CA ARG A 98 -12.64 -7.94 28.64
C ARG A 98 -13.07 -9.27 28.02
N ARG A 99 -13.15 -10.31 28.84
CA ARG A 99 -13.68 -11.59 28.41
C ARG A 99 -15.19 -11.43 28.28
N TYR A 100 -15.68 -11.39 27.05
CA TYR A 100 -17.10 -11.31 26.76
C TYR A 100 -17.79 -12.60 27.18
N GLU A 101 -18.93 -12.49 27.85
CA GLU A 101 -19.78 -13.63 28.17
C GLU A 101 -20.70 -13.96 26.97
N LYS A 102 -21.13 -15.22 26.85
CA LYS A 102 -21.94 -15.69 25.71
C LYS A 102 -23.27 -14.94 25.54
N ASN A 103 -23.79 -14.38 26.63
CA ASN A 103 -25.01 -13.57 26.69
C ASN A 103 -24.85 -12.15 26.12
N GLU A 104 -23.63 -11.66 25.93
CA GLU A 104 -23.35 -10.32 25.38
C GLU A 104 -23.35 -10.31 23.85
N PHE A 105 -23.41 -11.47 23.20
CA PHE A 105 -23.51 -11.61 21.76
C PHE A 105 -24.96 -11.83 21.35
N ASN A 106 -25.49 -10.94 20.50
CA ASN A 106 -26.76 -11.19 19.82
C ASN A 106 -26.48 -12.11 18.63
N PRO A 107 -26.96 -13.37 18.64
CA PRO A 107 -26.77 -14.27 17.51
C PRO A 107 -27.51 -13.71 16.29
N ASP A 108 -26.78 -13.45 15.22
CA ASP A 108 -27.38 -13.10 13.94
C ASP A 108 -28.08 -14.35 13.39
N LYS A 109 -29.40 -14.28 13.22
CA LYS A 109 -30.25 -15.41 12.77
C LYS A 109 -29.86 -15.92 11.38
N SER A 110 -29.05 -15.16 10.63
CA SER A 110 -28.59 -15.53 9.29
C SER A 110 -27.32 -16.40 9.27
N VAL A 111 -26.61 -16.53 10.39
CA VAL A 111 -25.35 -17.28 10.47
C VAL A 111 -25.56 -18.57 11.25
N LYS A 112 -25.66 -19.70 10.54
CA LYS A 112 -25.62 -21.03 11.16
C LYS A 112 -24.15 -21.39 11.40
N GLU A 113 -23.75 -21.55 12.66
CA GLU A 113 -22.40 -22.03 13.04
C GLU A 113 -22.26 -23.57 13.02
N THR A 114 -23.20 -24.29 12.41
CA THR A 114 -23.17 -25.76 12.39
C THR A 114 -23.30 -26.26 10.96
N ASP A 115 -22.21 -26.81 10.41
CA ASP A 115 -22.32 -27.92 9.46
C ASP A 115 -22.85 -29.12 10.24
N GLU A 116 -23.88 -29.77 9.73
CA GLU A 116 -24.45 -30.99 10.30
C GLU A 116 -23.37 -32.10 10.31
N ILE A 117 -23.24 -32.80 11.45
CA ILE A 117 -22.35 -33.96 11.63
C ILE A 117 -22.84 -35.13 10.78
#